data_AF-A0A386AX41-F1
#
_entry.id   AF-A0A386AX41-F1
#
_cell.length_a   1.000
_cell.length_b   1.000
_cell.length_c   1.000
_cell.angle_alpha   90.00
_cell.angle_beta   90.00
_cell.angle_gamma   90.00
#
_symmetry.space_group_name_H-M   'P 1'
#
loop_
_entity.id
_entity.type
_entity.pdbx_description
1 polymer ?
#
loop_
_entity_poly.entity_id
_entity_poly.type
_entity_poly.pdbx_seq_one_letter_code
_entity_poly.pdbx_strand_id
1 'polypeptide(L)'
;MFPKGRFLISVCYFYLGFVLGNLFGTFLNFFRNKIIWDGAILFIIILIFETLNFFIYNRKLLNKKLLIILKNIQIGILLGFFIDAFKVGS
;
A
#
# COMPACT_ATOMS: atom_id res chain seq x y z
N MET A 1 -17.06 10.32 18.28
CA MET A 1 -16.50 9.29 19.19
C MET A 1 -16.51 7.95 18.45
N PHE A 2 -15.40 7.52 17.86
CA PHE A 2 -15.34 6.22 17.18
C PHE A 2 -15.50 5.12 18.25
N PRO A 3 -16.42 4.15 18.08
CA PRO A 3 -16.53 3.04 19.03
C PRO A 3 -15.18 2.31 19.08
N LYS A 4 -14.60 2.18 20.29
CA LYS A 4 -13.21 1.74 20.53
C LYS A 4 -12.77 0.51 19.71
N GLY A 5 -13.68 -0.44 19.46
CA GLY A 5 -13.39 -1.62 18.63
C GLY A 5 -13.07 -1.32 17.15
N ARG A 6 -13.64 -0.26 16.56
CA ARG A 6 -13.38 0.10 15.15
C ARG A 6 -12.00 0.75 14.96
N PHE A 7 -11.48 1.41 15.99
CA PHE A 7 -10.14 2.00 15.95
C PHE A 7 -9.07 0.89 15.96
N LEU A 8 -9.16 -0.07 16.88
CA LEU A 8 -8.27 -1.24 16.93
C LEU A 8 -8.23 -1.99 15.59
N ILE A 9 -9.40 -2.26 15.01
CA ILE A 9 -9.51 -2.90 13.69
C ILE A 9 -8.81 -2.07 12.60
N SER A 10 -8.93 -0.75 12.65
CA SER A 10 -8.26 0.14 11.69
C SER A 10 -6.74 0.09 11.84
N VAL A 11 -6.24 0.06 13.07
CA VAL A 11 -4.80 -0.09 13.38
C VAL A 11 -4.29 -1.46 12.92
N CYS A 12 -5.05 -2.54 13.10
CA CYS A 12 -4.68 -3.86 12.58
C CYS A 12 -4.55 -3.87 11.06
N TYR A 13 -5.50 -3.27 10.34
CA TYR A 13 -5.43 -3.17 8.86
C TYR A 13 -4.28 -2.27 8.39
N PHE A 14 -4.00 -1.19 9.12
CA PHE A 14 -2.82 -0.37 8.87
C PHE A 14 -1.52 -1.18 9.04
N TYR A 15 -1.41 -1.93 10.15
CA TYR A 15 -0.23 -2.77 10.43
C TYR A 15 -0.07 -3.88 9.39
N LEU A 16 -1.17 -4.51 8.95
CA LEU A 16 -1.14 -5.47 7.85
C LEU A 16 -0.63 -4.83 6.56
N GLY A 17 -1.11 -3.64 6.21
CA GLY A 17 -0.60 -2.88 5.06
C GLY A 17 0.89 -2.57 5.18
N PHE A 18 1.34 -2.19 6.38
CA PHE A 18 2.75 -1.92 6.67
C PHE A 18 3.65 -3.16 6.48
N VAL A 19 3.25 -4.31 7.02
CA VAL A 19 3.97 -5.58 6.83
C VAL A 19 4.04 -5.95 5.35
N LEU A 20 2.94 -5.81 4.62
CA LEU A 20 2.91 -6.06 3.16
C LEU A 20 3.85 -5.10 2.40
N GLY A 21 3.87 -3.82 2.78
CA GLY A 21 4.78 -2.83 2.18
C GLY A 21 6.25 -3.20 2.36
N ASN A 22 6.64 -3.63 3.57
CA ASN A 22 8.02 -4.07 3.84
C ASN A 22 8.40 -5.38 3.14
N LEU A 23 7.44 -6.32 3.00
CA LEU A 23 7.68 -7.55 2.22
C LEU A 23 7.90 -7.24 0.74
N PHE A 24 7.24 -6.21 0.21
CA PHE A 24 7.37 -5.84 -1.20
C PHE A 24 8.79 -5.49 -1.61
N GLY A 25 9.60 -4.87 -0.75
CA GLY A 25 11.01 -4.58 -1.02
C GLY A 25 11.82 -5.82 -1.42
N THR A 26 11.56 -6.94 -0.75
CA THR A 26 12.19 -8.23 -1.07
C THR A 26 11.73 -8.79 -2.42
N PHE A 27 10.45 -8.65 -2.76
CA PHE A 27 9.92 -9.00 -4.08
C PHE A 27 10.48 -8.10 -5.18
N LEU A 28 10.65 -6.81 -4.90
CA LEU A 28 11.16 -5.81 -5.84
C LEU A 28 12.58 -6.17 -6.27
N ASN A 29 13.42 -6.63 -5.34
CA ASN A 29 14.77 -7.10 -5.66
C ASN A 29 14.76 -8.35 -6.57
N PHE A 30 13.77 -9.24 -6.41
CA PHE A 30 13.55 -10.38 -7.32
C PHE A 30 13.11 -9.92 -8.72
N PHE A 31 12.21 -8.93 -8.81
CA PHE A 31 11.78 -8.35 -10.08
C PHE A 31 12.89 -7.56 -10.78
N ARG A 32 13.73 -6.84 -10.04
CA ARG A 32 14.90 -6.12 -10.56
C ARG A 32 15.88 -7.05 -11.28
N ASN A 33 16.05 -8.28 -10.78
CA ASN A 33 16.90 -9.27 -11.44
C ASN A 33 16.32 -9.81 -12.76
N LYS A 34 15.03 -9.57 -13.05
CA LYS A 34 14.34 -10.03 -14.27
C LYS A 34 13.98 -8.90 -15.23
N ILE A 35 13.83 -7.67 -14.74
CA ILE A 35 13.39 -6.51 -15.51
C ILE A 35 14.57 -5.55 -15.68
N ILE A 36 14.87 -5.21 -16.93
CA ILE A 36 16.06 -4.42 -17.31
C ILE A 36 15.98 -2.95 -16.87
N TRP A 37 14.78 -2.42 -16.58
CA TRP A 37 14.59 -1.01 -16.30
C TRP A 37 13.85 -0.75 -14.99
N ASP A 38 14.55 -0.22 -13.99
CA ASP A 38 13.96 0.19 -12.70
C ASP A 38 12.82 1.22 -12.88
N GLY A 39 12.88 2.04 -13.95
CA GLY A 39 11.82 2.97 -14.31
C GLY A 39 10.50 2.28 -14.68
N ALA A 40 10.53 1.08 -15.27
CA ALA A 40 9.32 0.31 -15.58
C ALA A 40 8.63 -0.16 -14.30
N ILE A 41 9.43 -0.58 -13.30
CA ILE A 41 8.91 -1.04 -12.01
C ILE A 41 8.22 0.13 -11.29
N LEU A 42 8.85 1.30 -11.27
CA LEU A 42 8.29 2.50 -10.67
C LEU A 42 7.00 2.95 -11.38
N PHE A 43 6.99 2.91 -12.72
CA PHE A 43 5.79 3.24 -13.51
C PHE A 43 4.63 2.27 -13.23
N ILE A 44 4.90 0.97 -13.12
CA ILE A 44 3.90 -0.05 -12.75
C ILE A 44 3.35 0.22 -11.34
N ILE A 45 4.21 0.54 -10.37
CA ILE A 45 3.79 0.87 -9.01
C ILE A 45 2.85 2.08 -9.01
N ILE A 46 3.19 3.14 -9.75
CA ILE A 46 2.33 4.33 -9.88
C ILE A 46 0.97 3.97 -10.47
N LEU A 47 0.93 3.19 -11.57
CA LEU A 47 -0.33 2.75 -12.18
C LEU A 47 -1.19 1.91 -11.24
N ILE A 48 -0.59 1.02 -10.44
CA ILE A 48 -1.32 0.24 -9.42
C ILE A 48 -1.92 1.19 -8.37
N PHE A 49 -1.18 2.20 -7.90
CA PHE A 49 -1.73 3.16 -6.95
C PHE A 49 -2.82 4.06 -7.55
N GLU A 50 -2.69 4.47 -8.81
CA GLU A 50 -3.70 5.26 -9.51
C GLU A 50 -4.99 4.48 -9.70
N THR A 51 -4.90 3.21 -10.13
CA THR A 51 -6.06 2.33 -10.26
C THR A 51 -6.73 2.08 -8.90
N LEU A 52 -5.97 1.80 -7.84
CA LEU A 52 -6.51 1.68 -6.47
C LEU A 52 -7.21 2.97 -6.01
N ASN A 53 -6.62 4.13 -6.25
CA ASN A 53 -7.22 5.42 -5.93
C ASN A 53 -8.50 5.67 -6.71
N PHE A 54 -8.54 5.29 -8.00
CA PHE A 54 -9.74 5.36 -8.81
C PHE A 54 -10.86 4.50 -8.20
N PHE A 55 -10.57 3.25 -7.80
CA PHE A 55 -11.56 2.39 -7.12
C PHE A 55 -12.04 2.95 -5.78
N ILE A 56 -11.16 3.57 -4.99
CA ILE A 56 -11.50 4.19 -3.70
C ILE A 56 -12.38 5.43 -3.91
N TYR A 57 -12.11 6.24 -4.93
CA TYR A 57 -12.83 7.48 -5.18
C TYR A 57 -14.17 7.25 -5.89
N ASN A 58 -14.28 6.19 -6.68
CA ASN A 58 -15.51 5.84 -7.38
C ASN A 58 -16.52 5.15 -6.43
N ARG A 59 -17.06 5.95 -5.49
CA ARG A 59 -17.89 5.50 -4.34
C ARG A 59 -19.17 4.75 -4.71
N LYS A 60 -19.57 4.72 -5.99
CA LYS A 60 -20.77 4.04 -6.46
C LYS A 60 -20.69 2.51 -6.36
N LEU A 61 -19.48 1.93 -6.29
CA LEU A 61 -19.27 0.49 -6.41
C LEU A 61 -18.89 -0.22 -5.09
N LEU A 62 -18.53 0.53 -4.04
CA LEU A 62 -17.85 -0.03 -2.87
C LEU A 62 -18.52 0.32 -1.55
N ASN A 63 -18.69 -0.70 -0.69
CA ASN A 63 -19.21 -0.54 0.66
C ASN A 63 -18.33 0.39 1.50
N LYS A 64 -18.94 1.33 2.25
CA LYS A 64 -18.23 2.29 3.12
C LYS A 64 -17.21 1.63 4.07
N LYS A 65 -17.48 0.41 4.55
CA LYS A 65 -16.55 -0.36 5.40
C LYS A 65 -15.29 -0.81 4.66
N LEU A 66 -15.45 -1.36 3.46
CA LEU A 66 -14.32 -1.81 2.63
C LEU A 66 -13.43 -0.64 2.21
N LEU A 67 -14.03 0.51 1.92
CA LEU A 67 -13.30 1.73 1.58
C LEU A 67 -12.37 2.19 2.71
N ILE A 68 -12.83 2.13 3.97
CA ILE A 68 -12.01 2.46 5.15
C ILE A 68 -10.85 1.46 5.30
N ILE A 69 -11.12 0.16 5.10
CA ILE A 69 -10.11 -0.90 5.18
C ILE A 69 -9.03 -0.70 4.11
N LEU A 70 -9.43 -0.50 2.85
CA LEU A 70 -8.52 -0.28 1.72
C LEU A 70 -7.64 0.97 1.94
N LYS A 71 -8.22 2.07 2.44
CA LYS A 71 -7.46 3.28 2.78
C LYS A 71 -6.41 3.02 3.85
N ASN A 72 -6.76 2.31 4.92
CA ASN A 72 -5.82 2.03 6.02
C ASN A 72 -4.68 1.13 5.54
N ILE A 73 -4.98 0.12 4.72
CA ILE A 73 -3.97 -0.75 4.11
C ILE A 73 -3.06 0.05 3.17
N GLN A 74 -3.63 0.90 2.31
CA GLN A 74 -2.88 1.70 1.35
C GLN A 74 -1.88 2.64 2.05
N ILE A 75 -2.30 3.32 3.12
CA ILE A 75 -1.41 4.18 3.92
C ILE A 75 -0.30 3.34 4.57
N GLY A 76 -0.61 2.14 5.08
CA GLY A 76 0.39 1.23 5.61
C GLY A 76 1.43 0.81 4.57
N ILE A 77 0.99 0.42 3.37
CA ILE A 77 1.87 0.02 2.26
C ILE A 77 2.78 1.17 1.84
N LEU A 78 2.23 2.38 1.66
CA LEU A 78 3.01 3.59 1.33
C LEU A 78 4.10 3.87 2.37
N LEU A 79 3.77 3.70 3.66
CA LEU A 79 4.71 3.90 4.75
C LEU A 79 5.80 2.82 4.76
N GLY A 80 5.46 1.56 4.45
CA GLY A 80 6.44 0.49 4.25
C GLY A 80 7.40 0.79 3.09
N PHE A 81 6.88 1.21 1.93
CA PHE A 81 7.71 1.60 0.77
C PHE A 81 8.64 2.76 1.09
N PHE A 82 8.13 3.75 1.83
CA PHE A 82 8.91 4.88 2.29
C PHE A 82 10.08 4.42 3.16
N ILE A 83 9.84 3.61 4.21
CA ILE A 83 10.92 3.12 5.08
C ILE A 83 11.96 2.32 4.31
N ASP A 84 11.54 1.44 3.40
CA ASP A 84 12.48 0.64 2.61
C ASP A 84 13.32 1.54 1.68
N ALA A 85 12.72 2.54 1.04
CA ALA A 85 13.46 3.53 0.24
C ALA A 85 14.49 4.33 1.08
N PHE A 86 14.14 4.71 2.31
CA PHE A 86 15.09 5.36 3.23
C PHE A 86 16.26 4.45 3.60
N LYS A 87 16.01 3.15 3.77
CA LYS A 87 17.05 2.18 4.13
C LYS A 87 18.10 2.01 3.03
N VAL A 88 17.71 2.07 1.76
CA VAL A 88 18.64 1.91 0.62
C VAL A 88 19.37 3.23 0.30
N GLY A 89 18.87 4.37 0.80
CA GLY A 89 19.43 5.70 0.55
C GLY A 89 20.37 6.26 1.63
N SER A 90 20.56 5.56 2.78
CA SER A 90 21.52 5.92 3.84
C SER A 90 22.83 5.16 3.70
#